data_AF-A0A8X9A411-F1
#
_entry.id   AF-A0A8X9A411-F1
#
_cell.length_a   1.000
_cell.length_b   1.000
_cell.length_c   1.000
_cell.angle_alpha   90.00
_cell.angle_beta   90.00
_cell.angle_gamma   90.00
#
_symmetry.space_group_name_H-M   'P 1'
#
loop_
_entity.id
_entity.type
_entity.pdbx_description
1 polymer ?
#
loop_
_entity_poly.entity_id
_entity_poly.type
_entity_poly.pdbx_seq_one_letter_code
_entity_poly.pdbx_strand_id
1 'polypeptide(L)'
;MDKALPTSDVGDSTYIPENILSVPPNLSMEAAMKETKLVIFGAIDSLLAKTKVECSEIGILIVNCTVFDPTPSLTSIIINHYKLRQDICCYNLTGMGCHTQLSIRSGGSAVLFSNKHSHRRRANYELLHAVHTHRDSSDVAYECIFREEYSDNTTGITTTRNLLIAATSAVEQNLAKLGFLILPLSEKLLVAKKLMKMKPYIPKFKRCAQHFLPHVVGKRVLDALQEKLGFGDGDMEASRMTLHRFGNTSSSSVWYALAYAEAKGRVKKGDWVWQIAFGSGFKV
;
A
#
# COMPACT_ATOMS: atom_id res chain seq x y z
N MET A 1 -4.57 24.92 4.93
CA MET A 1 -4.99 23.50 4.96
C MET A 1 -6.50 23.32 5.21
N ASP A 2 -7.23 24.39 5.57
CA ASP A 2 -8.63 24.30 6.01
C ASP A 2 -9.66 24.00 4.91
N LYS A 3 -9.33 24.16 3.63
CA LYS A 3 -10.25 23.85 2.52
C LYS A 3 -10.21 22.38 2.06
N ALA A 4 -9.19 21.61 2.41
CA ALA A 4 -9.01 20.22 1.95
C ALA A 4 -9.35 19.16 3.02
N LEU A 5 -9.26 19.50 4.31
CA LEU A 5 -9.53 18.58 5.41
C LEU A 5 -11.01 18.14 5.52
N PRO A 6 -12.02 19.03 5.38
CA PRO A 6 -13.43 18.64 5.61
C PRO A 6 -13.96 17.62 4.59
N THR A 7 -13.36 17.54 3.40
CA THR A 7 -13.79 16.63 2.32
C THR A 7 -12.98 15.34 2.25
N SER A 8 -11.96 15.19 3.10
CA SER A 8 -10.98 14.10 3.02
C SER A 8 -11.35 12.86 3.85
N ASP A 9 -12.36 12.94 4.74
CA ASP A 9 -12.76 11.85 5.67
C ASP A 9 -11.60 11.33 6.54
N VAL A 10 -10.59 12.18 6.76
CA VAL A 10 -9.41 11.90 7.55
C VAL A 10 -9.66 12.34 8.99
N GLY A 11 -9.56 11.40 9.93
CA GLY A 11 -9.89 11.55 11.34
C GLY A 11 -8.70 11.91 12.23
N ASP A 12 -8.97 12.12 13.52
CA ASP A 12 -8.06 12.80 14.47
C ASP A 12 -6.72 12.10 14.75
N SER A 13 -6.57 10.82 14.42
CA SER A 13 -5.31 10.08 14.57
C SER A 13 -4.32 10.30 13.40
N THR A 14 -4.68 11.20 12.50
CA THR A 14 -3.88 11.61 11.36
C THR A 14 -2.75 12.51 11.82
N TYR A 15 -1.53 12.06 11.58
CA TYR A 15 -0.32 12.74 12.04
C TYR A 15 0.45 13.24 10.84
N ILE A 16 0.77 14.53 10.83
CA ILE A 16 1.79 15.14 9.96
C ILE A 16 3.05 15.34 10.81
N PRO A 17 4.25 15.01 10.31
CA PRO A 17 5.51 15.22 11.03
C PRO A 17 5.63 16.60 11.66
N GLU A 18 6.06 16.66 12.93
CA GLU A 18 6.20 17.91 13.70
C GLU A 18 7.08 18.95 12.98
N ASN A 19 8.11 18.49 12.28
CA ASN A 19 9.00 19.35 11.51
C ASN A 19 8.31 20.04 10.32
N ILE A 20 7.22 19.46 9.79
CA ILE A 20 6.38 20.09 8.76
C ILE A 20 5.36 21.04 9.41
N LEU A 21 4.85 20.72 10.60
CA LEU A 21 3.86 21.54 11.32
C LEU A 21 4.47 22.77 12.02
N SER A 22 5.77 22.75 12.32
CA SER A 22 6.47 23.89 12.92
C SER A 22 6.36 25.16 12.07
N VAL A 23 6.33 26.34 12.72
CA VAL A 23 6.28 27.64 12.04
C VAL A 23 7.50 28.47 12.46
N PRO A 24 8.47 28.72 11.56
CA PRO A 24 8.54 28.22 10.18
C PRO A 24 8.83 26.71 10.13
N PRO A 25 8.45 26.02 9.03
CA PRO A 25 8.67 24.58 8.90
C PRO A 25 10.16 24.24 8.91
N ASN A 26 10.54 23.27 9.74
CA ASN A 26 11.89 22.72 9.80
C ASN A 26 12.09 21.64 8.73
N LEU A 27 12.53 22.06 7.56
CA LEU A 27 12.83 21.17 6.42
C LEU A 27 14.28 20.65 6.44
N SER A 28 14.94 20.69 7.59
CA SER A 28 16.32 20.18 7.71
C SER A 28 16.40 18.67 7.55
N MET A 29 17.54 18.22 7.02
CA MET A 29 17.87 16.79 6.93
C MET A 29 17.85 16.10 8.30
N GLU A 30 18.26 16.81 9.36
CA GLU A 30 18.30 16.29 10.72
C GLU A 30 16.89 15.98 11.26
N ALA A 31 15.95 16.92 11.08
CA ALA A 31 14.58 16.74 11.52
C ALA A 31 13.88 15.59 10.77
N ALA A 32 14.06 15.52 9.45
CA ALA A 32 13.55 14.42 8.64
C ALA A 32 14.17 13.05 9.03
N MET A 33 15.47 13.04 9.34
CA MET A 33 16.16 11.85 9.81
C MET A 33 15.66 11.39 11.18
N LYS A 34 15.39 12.32 12.11
CA LYS A 34 14.84 12.02 13.44
C LYS A 34 13.47 11.35 13.33
N GLU A 35 12.55 11.95 12.58
CA GLU A 35 11.22 11.39 12.31
C GLU A 35 11.32 9.99 11.67
N THR A 36 12.15 9.86 10.64
CA THR A 36 12.31 8.59 9.91
C THR A 36 12.84 7.48 10.82
N LYS A 37 13.84 7.76 11.66
CA LYS A 37 14.37 6.79 12.62
C LYS A 37 13.31 6.36 13.62
N LEU A 38 12.54 7.30 14.17
CA LEU A 38 11.47 7.00 15.13
C LEU A 38 10.44 6.03 14.54
N VAL A 39 9.99 6.27 13.31
CA VAL A 39 8.99 5.43 12.66
C VAL A 39 9.56 4.06 12.26
N ILE A 40 10.73 4.03 11.60
CA ILE A 40 11.32 2.79 11.09
C ILE A 40 11.76 1.89 12.25
N PHE A 41 12.48 2.44 13.24
CA PHE A 41 12.97 1.63 14.36
C PHE A 41 11.81 1.13 15.22
N GLY A 42 10.82 1.96 15.53
CA GLY A 42 9.63 1.51 16.26
C GLY A 42 8.88 0.37 15.55
N ALA A 43 8.82 0.40 14.20
CA ALA A 43 8.21 -0.67 13.42
C ALA A 43 9.04 -1.98 13.45
N ILE A 44 10.36 -1.88 13.29
CA ILE A 44 11.27 -3.03 13.34
C ILE A 44 11.28 -3.64 14.75
N ASP A 45 11.39 -2.83 15.80
CA ASP A 45 11.38 -3.27 17.19
C ASP A 45 10.10 -4.04 17.50
N SER A 46 8.96 -3.50 17.08
CA SER A 46 7.65 -4.16 17.22
C SER A 46 7.60 -5.50 16.48
N LEU A 47 8.22 -5.59 15.30
CA LEU A 47 8.26 -6.80 14.49
C LEU A 47 9.16 -7.86 15.11
N LEU A 48 10.37 -7.49 15.54
CA LEU A 48 11.32 -8.37 16.20
C LEU A 48 10.73 -8.92 17.52
N ALA A 49 10.10 -8.05 18.32
CA ALA A 49 9.46 -8.45 19.57
C ALA A 49 8.31 -9.46 19.34
N LYS A 50 7.49 -9.25 18.30
CA LYS A 50 6.37 -10.15 17.96
C LYS A 50 6.83 -11.48 17.39
N THR A 51 7.85 -11.47 16.51
CA THR A 51 8.27 -12.66 15.76
C THR A 51 9.34 -13.48 16.49
N LYS A 52 10.04 -12.88 17.46
CA LYS A 52 11.18 -13.48 18.15
C LYS A 52 12.25 -14.00 17.18
N VAL A 53 12.41 -13.29 16.05
CA VAL A 53 13.46 -13.55 15.06
C VAL A 53 14.70 -12.80 15.51
N GLU A 54 15.84 -13.48 15.54
CA GLU A 54 17.11 -12.82 15.86
C GLU A 54 17.62 -12.02 14.65
N CYS A 55 18.27 -10.88 14.90
CA CYS A 55 18.85 -10.04 13.85
C CYS A 55 19.82 -10.81 12.93
N SER A 56 20.51 -11.81 13.47
CA SER A 56 21.43 -12.68 12.73
C SER A 56 20.74 -13.60 11.71
N GLU A 57 19.45 -13.87 11.89
CA GLU A 57 18.66 -14.71 10.96
C GLU A 57 18.20 -13.95 9.70
N ILE A 58 18.26 -12.60 9.73
CA ILE A 58 17.77 -11.74 8.66
C ILE A 58 18.75 -11.73 7.50
N GLY A 59 18.39 -12.38 6.39
CA GLY A 59 19.21 -12.46 5.17
C GLY A 59 18.95 -11.37 4.14
N ILE A 60 17.76 -10.75 4.17
CA ILE A 60 17.35 -9.74 3.18
C ILE A 60 16.68 -8.59 3.91
N LEU A 61 17.10 -7.36 3.62
CA LEU A 61 16.48 -6.12 4.09
C LEU A 61 15.99 -5.30 2.89
N ILE A 62 14.70 -5.04 2.84
CA ILE A 62 14.10 -4.15 1.83
C ILE A 62 13.49 -2.97 2.58
N VAL A 63 13.93 -1.76 2.24
CA VAL A 63 13.38 -0.51 2.79
C VAL A 63 12.74 0.24 1.66
N ASN A 64 11.46 0.58 1.80
CA ASN A 64 10.76 1.46 0.88
C ASN A 64 10.44 2.78 1.58
N CYS A 65 10.97 3.88 1.06
CA CYS A 65 10.66 5.22 1.51
C CYS A 65 10.50 6.15 0.31
N THR A 66 9.32 6.75 0.16
CA THR A 66 9.04 7.65 -0.96
C THR A 66 9.50 9.07 -0.70
N VAL A 67 9.48 9.51 0.55
CA VAL A 67 9.54 10.93 0.92
C VAL A 67 10.93 11.37 1.39
N PHE A 68 11.83 10.42 1.66
CA PHE A 68 13.13 10.73 2.24
C PHE A 68 14.17 9.68 1.82
N ASP A 69 15.23 10.13 1.14
CA ASP A 69 16.35 9.29 0.67
C ASP A 69 17.70 9.91 1.05
N PRO A 70 18.17 9.71 2.30
CA PRO A 70 19.41 10.31 2.78
C PRO A 70 20.64 9.54 2.29
N THR A 71 21.80 10.21 2.39
CA THR A 71 23.11 9.54 2.37
C THR A 71 23.74 9.69 3.77
N PRO A 72 24.09 8.59 4.47
CA PRO A 72 23.96 7.19 4.09
C PRO A 72 22.49 6.72 3.99
N SER A 73 22.25 5.68 3.18
CA SER A 73 20.90 5.16 2.90
C SER A 73 20.18 4.65 4.16
N LEU A 74 18.85 4.59 4.12
CA LEU A 74 18.05 4.05 5.22
C LEU A 74 18.40 2.60 5.53
N THR A 75 18.66 1.78 4.51
CA THR A 75 19.15 0.41 4.69
C THR A 75 20.45 0.37 5.49
N SER A 76 21.42 1.23 5.17
CA SER A 76 22.70 1.30 5.87
C SER A 76 22.53 1.69 7.33
N ILE A 77 21.62 2.64 7.59
CA ILE A 77 21.28 3.10 8.94
C ILE A 77 20.69 1.94 9.77
N ILE A 78 19.76 1.18 9.21
CA ILE A 78 19.14 0.02 9.87
C ILE A 78 20.16 -1.09 10.11
N ILE A 79 20.96 -1.45 9.11
CA ILE A 79 22.00 -2.49 9.23
C ILE A 79 22.95 -2.16 10.38
N ASN A 80 23.41 -0.91 10.46
CA ASN A 80 24.34 -0.49 11.51
C ASN A 80 23.67 -0.41 12.89
N HIS A 81 22.38 -0.01 12.96
CA HIS A 81 21.65 0.10 14.22
C HIS A 81 21.37 -1.28 14.83
N TYR A 82 20.82 -2.20 14.04
CA TYR A 82 20.42 -3.54 14.50
C TYR A 82 21.53 -4.59 14.45
N LYS A 83 22.74 -4.20 14.02
CA LYS A 83 23.90 -5.09 13.87
C LYS A 83 23.54 -6.32 13.04
N LEU A 84 22.90 -6.08 11.89
CA LEU A 84 22.56 -7.15 10.95
C LEU A 84 23.83 -7.80 10.40
N ARG A 85 23.70 -9.03 9.92
CA ARG A 85 24.81 -9.82 9.35
C ARG A 85 25.51 -9.08 8.20
N GLN A 86 26.81 -9.33 8.04
CA GLN A 86 27.64 -8.63 7.05
C GLN A 86 27.29 -8.98 5.59
N ASP A 87 26.82 -10.20 5.35
CA ASP A 87 26.42 -10.70 4.03
C ASP A 87 24.92 -10.52 3.75
N ILE A 88 24.29 -9.52 4.39
CA ILE A 88 22.89 -9.20 4.15
C ILE A 88 22.68 -8.62 2.75
N CYS A 89 21.68 -9.11 2.03
CA CYS A 89 21.23 -8.48 0.80
C CYS A 89 20.31 -7.30 1.15
N CYS A 90 20.72 -6.07 0.83
CA CYS A 90 19.90 -4.88 1.14
C CYS A 90 19.45 -4.11 -0.11
N TYR A 91 18.19 -3.69 -0.13
CA TYR A 91 17.58 -2.90 -1.20
C TYR A 91 16.91 -1.66 -0.63
N ASN A 92 17.39 -0.47 -1.03
CA ASN A 92 16.79 0.82 -0.68
C ASN A 92 15.96 1.30 -1.87
N LEU A 93 14.64 1.28 -1.70
CA LEU A 93 13.67 1.58 -2.73
C LEU A 93 13.10 2.96 -2.48
N THR A 94 13.34 3.88 -3.41
CA THR A 94 12.82 5.25 -3.37
C THR A 94 12.11 5.60 -4.68
N GLY A 95 11.26 6.62 -4.68
CA GLY A 95 10.49 7.04 -5.86
C GLY A 95 9.37 6.10 -6.32
N MET A 96 9.12 4.98 -5.62
CA MET A 96 8.06 4.01 -5.97
C MET A 96 6.74 4.20 -5.20
N GLY A 97 6.55 5.34 -4.53
CA GLY A 97 5.36 5.57 -3.72
C GLY A 97 4.11 5.83 -4.54
N CYS A 98 2.98 5.83 -3.84
CA CYS A 98 1.73 6.34 -4.34
C CYS A 98 1.88 7.87 -4.46
N HIS A 99 2.35 8.39 -5.61
CA HIS A 99 2.42 9.84 -5.82
C HIS A 99 1.02 10.43 -5.91
N THR A 100 0.44 10.63 -4.73
CA THR A 100 -0.69 11.51 -4.51
C THR A 100 -0.32 12.42 -3.36
N GLN A 101 -0.37 13.70 -3.69
CA GLN A 101 -0.41 14.90 -2.87
C GLN A 101 -0.78 14.58 -1.41
N LEU A 102 0.20 14.69 -0.51
CA LEU A 102 0.05 14.46 0.94
C LEU A 102 0.06 12.98 1.38
N SER A 103 1.25 12.36 1.42
CA SER A 103 1.48 11.27 2.39
C SER A 103 1.37 11.90 3.77
N ILE A 104 0.37 11.50 4.54
CA ILE A 104 0.10 12.18 5.80
C ILE A 104 1.17 11.80 6.82
N ARG A 105 1.69 10.58 6.77
CA ARG A 105 2.79 10.08 7.60
C ARG A 105 3.93 9.57 6.72
N SER A 106 5.18 9.64 7.20
CA SER A 106 6.29 8.87 6.62
C SER A 106 5.96 7.38 6.70
N GLY A 107 5.42 6.83 5.61
CA GLY A 107 4.98 5.46 5.53
C GLY A 107 6.16 4.51 5.43
N GLY A 108 6.46 3.83 6.52
CA GLY A 108 7.42 2.73 6.56
C GLY A 108 6.71 1.45 6.97
N SER A 109 6.99 0.36 6.25
CA SER A 109 6.61 -0.99 6.67
C SER A 109 7.86 -1.83 6.81
N ALA A 110 7.94 -2.59 7.91
CA ALA A 110 8.98 -3.58 8.12
C ALA A 110 8.36 -4.96 7.94
N VAL A 111 8.90 -5.73 6.98
CA VAL A 111 8.42 -7.09 6.68
C VAL A 111 9.63 -8.01 6.58
N LEU A 112 9.57 -9.15 7.27
CA LEU A 112 10.59 -10.19 7.19
C LEU A 112 10.18 -11.24 6.17
N PHE A 113 10.94 -11.36 5.08
CA PHE A 113 10.79 -12.42 4.09
C PHE A 113 11.80 -13.53 4.33
N SER A 114 11.38 -14.77 4.11
CA SER A 114 12.26 -15.94 4.14
C SER A 114 11.80 -16.97 3.12
N ASN A 115 12.72 -17.41 2.27
CA ASN A 115 12.52 -18.54 1.36
C ASN A 115 12.98 -19.88 1.96
N LYS A 116 13.50 -19.88 3.20
CA LYS A 116 13.91 -21.10 3.90
C LYS A 116 12.68 -21.94 4.26
N HIS A 117 12.59 -23.15 3.70
CA HIS A 117 11.49 -24.08 3.99
C HIS A 117 11.37 -24.42 5.49
N SER A 118 12.47 -24.42 6.24
CA SER A 118 12.48 -24.64 7.69
C SER A 118 11.67 -23.59 8.46
N HIS A 119 11.58 -22.35 7.95
CA HIS A 119 10.85 -21.26 8.60
C HIS A 119 9.35 -21.25 8.27
N ARG A 120 8.87 -22.13 7.38
CA ARG A 120 7.47 -22.16 6.93
C ARG A 120 6.47 -22.32 8.09
N ARG A 121 6.84 -23.04 9.15
CA ARG A 121 5.99 -23.22 10.34
C ARG A 121 5.91 -21.98 11.24
N ARG A 122 6.89 -21.08 11.16
CA ARG A 122 6.97 -19.81 11.93
C ARG A 122 6.40 -18.63 11.12
N ALA A 123 6.25 -18.77 9.80
CA ALA A 123 5.73 -17.70 8.96
C ALA A 123 4.26 -17.41 9.27
N ASN A 124 3.93 -16.14 9.48
CA ASN A 124 2.54 -15.70 9.68
C ASN A 124 1.74 -15.78 8.37
N TYR A 125 2.39 -15.51 7.25
CA TYR A 125 1.79 -15.47 5.91
C TYR A 125 2.68 -16.18 4.89
N GLU A 126 2.06 -16.78 3.88
CA GLU A 126 2.73 -17.35 2.71
C GLU A 126 2.28 -16.58 1.47
N LEU A 127 3.23 -16.01 0.72
CA LEU A 127 2.93 -15.32 -0.53
C LEU A 127 2.66 -16.37 -1.62
N LEU A 128 1.41 -16.45 -2.08
CA LEU A 128 1.01 -17.40 -3.12
C LEU A 128 1.23 -16.83 -4.52
N HIS A 129 0.78 -15.59 -4.75
CA HIS A 129 0.83 -14.93 -6.05
C HIS A 129 1.12 -13.44 -5.88
N ALA A 130 1.95 -12.91 -6.77
CA ALA A 130 2.15 -11.48 -6.94
C ALA A 130 1.91 -11.14 -8.41
N VAL A 131 1.01 -10.19 -8.65
CA VAL A 131 0.66 -9.73 -10.01
C VAL A 131 0.88 -8.23 -10.05
N HIS A 132 1.75 -7.80 -10.96
CA HIS A 132 1.99 -6.40 -11.23
C HIS A 132 1.46 -6.02 -12.61
N THR A 133 0.78 -4.88 -12.67
CA THR A 133 0.21 -4.31 -13.89
C THR A 133 0.57 -2.83 -13.95
N HIS A 134 1.13 -2.40 -15.08
CA HIS A 134 1.50 -1.01 -15.33
C HIS A 134 0.72 -0.48 -16.54
N ARG A 135 0.30 0.79 -16.48
CA ARG A 135 -0.46 1.46 -17.55
C ARG A 135 0.23 2.74 -18.04
N ASP A 136 1.55 2.76 -17.92
CA ASP A 136 2.42 3.89 -18.26
C ASP A 136 2.25 4.38 -19.71
N SER A 137 1.75 3.56 -20.63
CA SER A 137 1.51 3.92 -22.04
C SER A 137 0.11 4.51 -22.32
N SER A 138 -0.72 4.74 -21.30
CA SER A 138 -2.08 5.26 -21.47
C SER A 138 -2.13 6.75 -21.16
N ASP A 139 -2.55 7.55 -22.12
CA ASP A 139 -2.72 9.00 -21.94
C ASP A 139 -3.68 9.32 -20.79
N VAL A 140 -4.76 8.54 -20.66
CA VAL A 140 -5.73 8.65 -19.54
C VAL A 140 -5.06 8.42 -18.18
N ALA A 141 -4.08 7.52 -18.10
CA ALA A 141 -3.30 7.26 -16.89
C ALA A 141 -2.20 8.30 -16.65
N TYR A 142 -1.73 8.98 -17.69
CA TYR A 142 -0.75 10.06 -17.59
C TYR A 142 -1.42 11.37 -17.14
N GLU A 143 -2.56 11.71 -17.74
CA GLU A 143 -3.32 12.96 -17.49
C GLU A 143 -4.23 12.91 -16.26
N CYS A 144 -4.23 11.80 -15.51
CA CYS A 144 -5.10 11.67 -14.35
C CYS A 144 -4.66 12.53 -13.16
N ILE A 145 -3.35 12.70 -12.99
CA ILE A 145 -2.69 13.42 -11.91
C ILE A 145 -1.44 14.05 -12.49
N PHE A 146 -1.39 15.38 -12.56
CA PHE A 146 -0.20 16.10 -12.99
C PHE A 146 0.01 17.33 -12.12
N ARG A 147 1.29 17.71 -11.96
CA ARG A 147 1.70 18.90 -11.23
C ARG A 147 1.63 20.10 -12.19
N GLU A 148 1.00 21.18 -11.75
CA GLU A 148 0.79 22.39 -12.55
C GLU A 148 1.13 23.63 -11.71
N GLU A 149 1.68 24.64 -12.37
CA GLU A 149 1.98 25.93 -11.76
C GLU A 149 0.86 26.91 -12.17
N TYR A 150 0.14 27.43 -11.18
CA TYR A 150 -0.95 28.35 -11.40
C TYR A 150 -0.44 29.78 -11.62
N SER A 151 -1.32 30.64 -12.14
CA SER A 151 -1.00 32.04 -12.48
C SER A 151 -0.55 32.91 -11.30
N ASP A 152 -0.75 32.45 -10.06
CA ASP A 152 -0.30 33.09 -8.83
C ASP A 152 1.07 32.59 -8.34
N ASN A 153 1.84 31.91 -9.21
CA ASN A 153 3.11 31.22 -8.89
C ASN A 153 2.96 30.17 -7.79
N THR A 154 1.75 29.67 -7.53
CA THR A 154 1.56 28.52 -6.65
C THR A 154 1.62 27.24 -7.45
N THR A 155 2.43 26.28 -7.00
CA THR A 155 2.44 24.96 -7.62
C THR A 155 1.41 24.05 -6.94
N GLY A 156 0.49 23.51 -7.73
CA GLY A 156 -0.49 22.53 -7.29
C GLY A 156 -0.35 21.20 -8.02
N ILE A 157 -1.25 20.27 -7.69
CA ILE A 157 -1.46 19.05 -8.45
C ILE A 157 -2.94 19.04 -8.79
N THR A 158 -3.21 18.85 -10.08
CA THR A 158 -4.55 18.78 -10.62
C THR A 158 -4.92 17.31 -10.76
N THR A 159 -6.06 16.92 -10.17
CA THR A 159 -6.63 15.58 -10.33
C THR A 159 -7.83 15.69 -11.27
N THR A 160 -7.79 14.95 -12.38
CA THR A 160 -8.88 14.97 -13.36
C THR A 160 -9.88 13.84 -13.10
N ARG A 161 -11.05 13.89 -13.74
CA ARG A 161 -12.05 12.79 -13.68
C ARG A 161 -11.48 11.47 -14.24
N ASN A 162 -10.40 11.53 -15.01
CA ASN A 162 -9.71 10.37 -15.57
C ASN A 162 -9.07 9.48 -14.50
N LEU A 163 -8.81 10.00 -13.28
CA LEU A 163 -8.31 9.20 -12.16
C LEU A 163 -9.19 7.96 -11.91
N LEU A 164 -10.50 8.17 -11.84
CA LEU A 164 -11.41 7.08 -11.52
C LEU A 164 -11.41 6.02 -12.64
N ILE A 165 -11.42 6.47 -13.89
CA ILE A 165 -11.43 5.62 -15.08
C ILE A 165 -10.13 4.80 -15.16
N ALA A 166 -8.99 5.46 -14.98
CA ALA A 166 -7.68 4.84 -15.03
C ALA A 166 -7.49 3.82 -13.90
N ALA A 167 -7.91 4.13 -12.67
CA ALA A 167 -7.92 3.20 -11.53
C ALA A 167 -8.78 1.97 -11.81
N THR A 168 -10.01 2.22 -12.23
CA THR A 168 -11.04 1.21 -12.43
C THR A 168 -10.67 0.21 -13.51
N SER A 169 -10.02 0.66 -14.58
CA SER A 169 -9.59 -0.22 -15.66
C SER A 169 -8.21 -0.86 -15.40
N ALA A 170 -7.36 -0.27 -14.55
CA ALA A 170 -6.16 -0.95 -14.05
C ALA A 170 -6.53 -2.14 -13.14
N VAL A 171 -7.54 -1.97 -12.26
CA VAL A 171 -8.10 -3.06 -11.46
C VAL A 171 -8.62 -4.19 -12.33
N GLU A 172 -9.36 -3.90 -13.40
CA GLU A 172 -9.89 -4.94 -14.28
C GLU A 172 -8.80 -5.80 -14.90
N GLN A 173 -7.73 -5.18 -15.38
CA GLN A 173 -6.60 -5.91 -15.97
C GLN A 173 -5.87 -6.74 -14.93
N ASN A 174 -5.63 -6.17 -13.74
CA ASN A 174 -5.02 -6.89 -12.62
C ASN A 174 -5.90 -8.09 -12.22
N LEU A 175 -7.21 -7.88 -12.13
CA LEU A 175 -8.19 -8.92 -11.82
C LEU A 175 -8.31 -10.00 -12.88
N ALA A 176 -8.16 -9.68 -14.16
CA ALA A 176 -8.15 -10.67 -15.22
C ALA A 176 -6.93 -11.60 -15.07
N LYS A 177 -5.75 -11.02 -14.81
CA LYS A 177 -4.51 -11.78 -14.59
C LYS A 177 -4.54 -12.58 -13.29
N LEU A 178 -4.89 -11.94 -12.18
CA LEU A 178 -4.96 -12.57 -10.86
C LEU A 178 -6.09 -13.62 -10.82
N GLY A 179 -7.25 -13.32 -11.39
CA GLY A 179 -8.39 -14.22 -11.47
C GLY A 179 -8.03 -15.53 -12.17
N PHE A 180 -7.18 -15.49 -13.20
CA PHE A 180 -6.69 -16.73 -13.82
C PHE A 180 -5.83 -17.57 -12.87
N LEU A 181 -5.14 -16.97 -11.90
CA LEU A 181 -4.33 -17.69 -10.92
C LEU A 181 -5.17 -18.22 -9.76
N ILE A 182 -6.07 -17.39 -9.20
CA ILE A 182 -6.75 -17.71 -7.93
C ILE A 182 -8.15 -18.32 -8.08
N LEU A 183 -8.82 -18.15 -9.23
CA LEU A 183 -10.20 -18.62 -9.37
C LEU A 183 -10.27 -20.16 -9.46
N PRO A 184 -11.26 -20.79 -8.79
CA PRO A 184 -11.58 -22.20 -8.98
C PRO A 184 -11.89 -22.52 -10.45
N LEU A 185 -11.65 -23.76 -10.87
CA LEU A 185 -11.96 -24.23 -12.22
C LEU A 185 -13.43 -24.00 -12.62
N SER A 186 -14.36 -24.11 -11.66
CA SER A 186 -15.79 -23.86 -11.88
C SER A 186 -16.09 -22.41 -12.25
N GLU A 187 -15.45 -21.44 -11.57
CA GLU A 187 -15.59 -20.01 -11.86
C GLU A 187 -14.91 -19.65 -13.18
N LYS A 188 -13.73 -20.22 -13.47
CA LYS A 188 -13.03 -20.04 -14.76
C LYS A 188 -13.90 -20.49 -15.94
N LEU A 189 -14.57 -21.64 -15.82
CA LEU A 189 -15.47 -22.16 -16.84
C LEU A 189 -16.70 -21.27 -17.03
N LEU A 190 -17.25 -20.71 -15.94
CA LEU A 190 -18.36 -19.76 -15.98
C LEU A 190 -17.97 -18.45 -16.68
N VAL A 191 -16.78 -17.91 -16.38
CA VAL A 191 -16.23 -16.75 -17.08
C VAL A 191 -16.12 -17.03 -18.58
N ALA A 192 -15.48 -18.14 -18.97
CA ALA A 192 -15.35 -18.52 -20.37
C ALA A 192 -16.71 -18.67 -21.08
N LYS A 193 -17.67 -19.33 -20.43
CA LYS A 193 -19.02 -19.52 -20.98
C LYS A 193 -19.79 -18.21 -21.15
N LYS A 194 -19.63 -17.26 -20.22
CA LYS A 194 -20.29 -15.95 -20.31
C LYS A 194 -19.60 -15.01 -21.28
N LEU A 195 -18.28 -15.09 -21.41
CA LEU A 195 -17.50 -14.38 -22.41
C LEU A 195 -17.90 -14.81 -23.83
N MET A 196 -18.06 -16.13 -24.06
CA MET A 196 -18.62 -16.67 -25.32
C MET A 196 -20.04 -16.16 -25.63
N LYS A 197 -20.79 -15.74 -24.61
CA LYS A 197 -22.15 -15.19 -24.76
C LYS A 197 -22.19 -13.66 -24.76
N MET A 198 -21.04 -12.99 -24.81
CA MET A 198 -20.92 -11.53 -24.73
C MET A 198 -21.65 -10.90 -23.54
N LYS A 199 -21.75 -11.63 -22.41
CA LYS A 199 -22.37 -11.11 -21.18
C LYS A 199 -21.28 -10.71 -20.19
N PRO A 200 -21.32 -9.48 -19.64
CA PRO A 200 -20.38 -9.09 -18.60
C PRO A 200 -20.58 -10.00 -17.38
N TYR A 201 -19.48 -10.53 -16.85
CA TYR A 201 -19.49 -11.35 -15.65
C TYR A 201 -18.34 -10.96 -14.75
N ILE A 202 -18.69 -10.59 -13.53
CA ILE A 202 -17.74 -10.28 -12.47
C ILE A 202 -17.56 -11.58 -11.66
N PRO A 203 -16.36 -12.18 -11.68
CA PRO A 203 -16.09 -13.39 -10.91
C PRO A 203 -16.37 -13.16 -9.43
N LYS A 204 -16.86 -14.20 -8.74
CA LYS A 204 -17.10 -14.11 -7.29
C LYS A 204 -15.79 -14.26 -6.52
N PHE A 205 -15.00 -13.18 -6.47
CA PHE A 205 -13.70 -13.14 -5.79
C PHE A 205 -13.79 -13.46 -4.29
N LYS A 206 -14.94 -13.22 -3.64
CA LYS A 206 -15.19 -13.63 -2.24
C LYS A 206 -15.04 -15.14 -1.98
N ARG A 207 -15.12 -15.98 -3.02
CA ARG A 207 -14.88 -17.43 -2.88
C ARG A 207 -13.40 -17.78 -2.82
N CYS A 208 -12.52 -16.84 -3.17
CA CYS A 208 -11.08 -17.05 -3.35
C CYS A 208 -10.25 -16.30 -2.31
N ALA A 209 -10.75 -15.16 -1.81
CA ALA A 209 -10.16 -14.42 -0.71
C ALA A 209 -11.23 -14.05 0.30
N GLN A 210 -10.98 -14.35 1.58
CA GLN A 210 -11.86 -13.97 2.70
C GLN A 210 -11.65 -12.51 3.11
N HIS A 211 -10.43 -11.99 2.94
CA HIS A 211 -10.08 -10.63 3.33
C HIS A 211 -9.57 -9.86 2.12
N PHE A 212 -10.27 -8.79 1.76
CA PHE A 212 -9.87 -7.88 0.70
C PHE A 212 -9.38 -6.56 1.30
N LEU A 213 -8.14 -6.19 1.01
CA LEU A 213 -7.46 -5.05 1.62
C LEU A 213 -6.97 -4.07 0.54
N PRO A 214 -7.87 -3.30 -0.07
CA PRO A 214 -7.51 -2.30 -1.07
C PRO A 214 -6.91 -1.07 -0.41
N HIS A 215 -5.74 -0.68 -0.88
CA HIS A 215 -5.18 0.63 -0.62
C HIS A 215 -5.51 1.55 -1.78
N VAL A 216 -6.26 2.62 -1.53
CA VAL A 216 -6.42 3.69 -2.51
C VAL A 216 -6.26 5.03 -1.82
N VAL A 217 -6.00 6.04 -2.65
CA VAL A 217 -5.69 7.41 -2.24
C VAL A 217 -6.87 8.09 -1.54
N GLY A 218 -8.11 7.75 -1.88
CA GLY A 218 -9.28 8.43 -1.34
C GLY A 218 -10.57 7.64 -1.42
N LYS A 219 -11.54 8.06 -0.60
CA LYS A 219 -12.84 7.41 -0.41
C LYS A 219 -13.59 7.14 -1.71
N ARG A 220 -13.60 8.10 -2.64
CA ARG A 220 -14.30 7.94 -3.95
C ARG A 220 -13.81 6.72 -4.74
N VAL A 221 -12.52 6.42 -4.67
CA VAL A 221 -11.95 5.26 -5.36
C VAL A 221 -12.31 3.97 -4.61
N LEU A 222 -12.36 3.98 -3.28
CA LEU A 222 -12.87 2.84 -2.49
C LEU A 222 -14.33 2.55 -2.81
N ASP A 223 -15.17 3.59 -2.86
CA ASP A 223 -16.61 3.47 -3.14
C ASP A 223 -16.85 2.84 -4.51
N ALA A 224 -16.16 3.34 -5.54
CA ALA A 224 -16.27 2.78 -6.89
C ALA A 224 -15.74 1.34 -6.98
N LEU A 225 -14.67 1.01 -6.26
CA LEU A 225 -14.14 -0.35 -6.19
C LEU A 225 -15.12 -1.30 -5.50
N GLN A 226 -15.74 -0.85 -4.41
CA GLN A 226 -16.75 -1.60 -3.66
C GLN A 226 -17.95 -1.94 -4.55
N GLU A 227 -18.51 -0.93 -5.22
CA GLU A 227 -19.65 -1.09 -6.13
C GLU A 227 -19.30 -2.07 -7.26
N LYS A 228 -18.16 -1.85 -7.91
CA LYS A 228 -17.73 -2.65 -9.06
C LYS A 228 -17.49 -4.12 -8.70
N LEU A 229 -16.91 -4.42 -7.54
CA LEU A 229 -16.63 -5.80 -7.13
C LEU A 229 -17.78 -6.46 -6.39
N GLY A 230 -18.87 -5.73 -6.12
CA GLY A 230 -20.00 -6.22 -5.34
C GLY A 230 -19.61 -6.56 -3.90
N PHE A 231 -18.69 -5.77 -3.32
CA PHE A 231 -18.25 -5.92 -1.94
C PHE A 231 -19.19 -5.18 -0.98
N GLY A 232 -19.37 -5.75 0.21
CA GLY A 232 -20.17 -5.12 1.27
C GLY A 232 -19.31 -4.22 2.15
N ASP A 233 -19.94 -3.44 3.01
CA ASP A 233 -19.24 -2.51 3.90
C ASP A 233 -18.25 -3.23 4.84
N GLY A 234 -18.60 -4.43 5.29
CA GLY A 234 -17.73 -5.25 6.14
C GLY A 234 -16.42 -5.69 5.46
N ASP A 235 -16.44 -5.88 4.13
CA ASP A 235 -15.25 -6.23 3.35
C ASP A 235 -14.30 -5.02 3.23
N MET A 236 -14.89 -3.82 3.12
CA MET A 236 -14.16 -2.57 2.91
C MET A 236 -13.74 -1.88 4.21
N GLU A 237 -14.26 -2.34 5.36
CA GLU A 237 -14.06 -1.70 6.65
C GLU A 237 -12.59 -1.50 6.99
N ALA A 238 -11.73 -2.50 6.81
CA ALA A 238 -10.31 -2.39 7.18
C ALA A 238 -9.61 -1.26 6.43
N SER A 239 -9.86 -1.15 5.12
CA SER A 239 -9.32 -0.08 4.28
C SER A 239 -9.92 1.28 4.60
N ARG A 240 -11.24 1.35 4.83
CA ARG A 240 -11.94 2.60 5.20
C ARG A 240 -11.48 3.12 6.55
N MET A 241 -11.37 2.24 7.55
CA MET A 241 -10.91 2.59 8.89
C MET A 241 -9.44 2.99 8.91
N THR A 242 -8.62 2.36 8.06
CA THR A 242 -7.21 2.77 7.90
C THR A 242 -7.12 4.16 7.28
N LEU A 243 -7.84 4.40 6.19
CA LEU A 243 -7.89 5.71 5.53
C LEU A 243 -8.44 6.79 6.48
N HIS A 244 -9.51 6.47 7.22
CA HIS A 244 -10.08 7.38 8.19
C HIS A 244 -9.12 7.65 9.35
N ARG A 245 -8.48 6.65 9.94
CA ARG A 245 -7.65 6.89 11.14
C ARG A 245 -6.28 7.47 10.82
N PHE A 246 -5.65 7.04 9.73
CA PHE A 246 -4.24 7.33 9.46
C PHE A 246 -4.03 8.09 8.15
N GLY A 247 -5.09 8.31 7.38
CA GLY A 247 -5.00 8.89 6.06
C GLY A 247 -4.27 7.99 5.07
N ASN A 248 -3.77 8.62 4.00
CA ASN A 248 -2.91 7.97 3.04
C ASN A 248 -1.48 7.89 3.60
N THR A 249 -1.05 6.70 4.01
CA THR A 249 0.34 6.43 4.46
C THR A 249 1.22 5.87 3.33
N SER A 250 0.85 6.09 2.07
CA SER A 250 1.57 5.57 0.89
C SER A 250 1.73 4.04 0.98
N SER A 251 2.92 3.52 0.68
CA SER A 251 3.25 2.10 0.60
C SER A 251 2.93 1.28 1.87
N SER A 252 2.85 1.91 3.05
CA SER A 252 2.52 1.19 4.28
C SER A 252 1.02 0.90 4.45
N SER A 253 0.13 1.54 3.69
CA SER A 253 -1.31 1.55 3.97
C SER A 253 -1.96 0.15 3.91
N VAL A 254 -1.54 -0.71 2.98
CA VAL A 254 -2.02 -2.11 2.91
C VAL A 254 -1.65 -2.92 4.15
N TRP A 255 -0.54 -2.59 4.81
CA TRP A 255 -0.08 -3.23 6.03
C TRP A 255 -0.85 -2.74 7.25
N TYR A 256 -1.23 -1.46 7.30
CA TYR A 256 -2.13 -0.95 8.33
C TYR A 256 -3.51 -1.59 8.24
N ALA A 257 -4.05 -1.78 7.02
CA ALA A 257 -5.31 -2.47 6.81
C ALA A 257 -5.24 -3.93 7.27
N LEU A 258 -4.13 -4.62 6.99
CA LEU A 258 -3.90 -5.98 7.48
C LEU A 258 -3.80 -6.03 9.00
N ALA A 259 -2.99 -5.16 9.61
CA ALA A 259 -2.84 -5.08 11.06
C ALA A 259 -4.17 -4.75 11.76
N TYR A 260 -5.02 -3.91 11.16
CA TYR A 260 -6.37 -3.65 11.65
C TYR A 260 -7.23 -4.92 11.63
N ALA A 261 -7.23 -5.66 10.52
CA ALA A 261 -7.98 -6.90 10.39
C ALA A 261 -7.49 -7.99 11.37
N GLU A 262 -6.18 -8.10 11.58
CA GLU A 262 -5.56 -8.97 12.58
C GLU A 262 -5.98 -8.57 14.01
N ALA A 263 -5.87 -7.28 14.36
CA ALA A 263 -6.19 -6.79 15.70
C ALA A 263 -7.68 -6.96 16.05
N LYS A 264 -8.56 -6.95 15.05
CA LYS A 264 -9.99 -7.27 15.20
C LYS A 264 -10.27 -8.78 15.27
N GLY A 265 -9.26 -9.64 15.16
CA GLY A 265 -9.41 -11.09 15.15
C GLY A 265 -10.15 -11.63 13.93
N ARG A 266 -10.18 -10.88 12.82
CA ARG A 266 -10.89 -11.28 11.60
C ARG A 266 -10.07 -12.27 10.78
N VAL A 267 -8.76 -12.08 10.71
CA VAL A 267 -7.85 -12.96 9.98
C VAL A 267 -7.54 -14.19 10.82
N LYS A 268 -7.85 -15.37 10.29
CA LYS A 268 -7.58 -16.66 10.91
C LYS A 268 -6.61 -17.49 10.09
N LYS A 269 -5.96 -18.47 10.73
CA LYS A 269 -5.09 -19.41 10.04
C LYS A 269 -5.87 -20.18 8.97
N GLY A 270 -5.39 -20.15 7.74
CA GLY A 270 -6.04 -20.78 6.58
C GLY A 270 -6.86 -19.80 5.73
N ASP A 271 -7.08 -18.57 6.21
CA ASP A 271 -7.72 -17.53 5.41
C ASP A 271 -6.77 -17.01 4.32
N TRP A 272 -7.38 -16.59 3.21
CA TRP A 272 -6.71 -15.99 2.07
C TRP A 272 -6.92 -14.48 2.13
N VAL A 273 -5.80 -13.77 2.16
CA VAL A 273 -5.77 -12.31 2.17
C VAL A 273 -5.35 -11.81 0.80
N TRP A 274 -6.14 -10.90 0.24
CA TRP A 274 -5.81 -10.23 -1.01
C TRP A 274 -5.57 -8.74 -0.74
N GLN A 275 -4.31 -8.35 -0.84
CA GLN A 275 -3.89 -6.95 -0.82
C GLN A 275 -3.80 -6.41 -2.26
N ILE A 276 -4.29 -5.19 -2.47
CA ILE A 276 -4.15 -4.47 -3.73
C ILE A 276 -3.75 -3.03 -3.41
N ALA A 277 -2.77 -2.49 -4.14
CA ALA A 277 -2.27 -1.14 -3.94
C ALA A 277 -2.17 -0.43 -5.30
N PHE A 278 -2.31 0.89 -5.31
CA PHE A 278 -2.26 1.69 -6.53
C PHE A 278 -1.10 2.68 -6.45
N GLY A 279 -0.25 2.69 -7.49
CA GLY A 279 0.90 3.58 -7.60
C GLY A 279 0.78 4.57 -8.76
N SER A 280 1.75 5.48 -8.86
CA SER A 280 1.86 6.46 -9.95
C SER A 280 2.09 5.81 -11.32
N GLY A 281 1.68 6.48 -12.40
CA GLY A 281 1.61 5.88 -13.75
C GLY A 281 0.47 4.86 -13.90
N PHE A 282 -0.49 4.89 -12.97
CA PHE A 282 -1.49 3.86 -12.71
C PHE A 282 -0.91 2.44 -12.76
N LYS A 283 -0.23 2.12 -11.67
CA LYS A 283 0.27 0.78 -11.37
C LYS A 283 -0.62 0.11 -10.35
N VAL A 284 -0.87 -1.18 -10.52
CA VAL A 284 -1.61 -2.05 -9.60
C VAL A 284 -0.84 -3.32 -9.37
#